data_AF-A0A9E4V1H9-F1
#
_entry.id   AF-A0A9E4V1H9-F1
#
_cell.length_a   1.000
_cell.length_b   1.000
_cell.length_c   1.000
_cell.angle_alpha   90.00
_cell.angle_beta   90.00
_cell.angle_gamma   90.00
#
_symmetry.space_group_name_H-M   'P 1'
#
loop_
_entity.id
_entity.type
_entity.pdbx_description
1 polymer ?
#
loop_
_entity_poly.entity_id
_entity_poly.type
_entity_poly.pdbx_seq_one_letter_code
_entity_poly.pdbx_strand_id
1 'polypeptide(L)'
;MYRVTWIPAILFVLSVPVFLVTASVSWAFNDPGVYHRGFQKYGISRTTGITDADLRQVAGDLRGYFNSRQEPLAVVTRVYGTEQAIFKPREVLHMADVKRLVQWVYVLCLVSGVYLLANTAWGLDSRRRFVPRLARRVLWGGGLTLGLVVAVGLFALTGFDSLFLKFHQVSFANDFWLLDPRTDYLLLLFPQGFWFDVTMRVVVLVVAGAA
;
A
#
# COMPACT_ATOMS: atom_id res chain seq x y z
N MET A 1 -42.75 -1.64 -9.06
CA MET A 1 -41.46 -2.36 -9.13
C MET A 1 -40.44 -1.68 -8.21
N TYR A 2 -40.41 -2.06 -6.93
CA TYR A 2 -39.53 -1.49 -5.89
C TYR A 2 -38.29 -2.37 -5.62
N ARG A 3 -37.68 -2.92 -6.67
CA ARG A 3 -36.61 -3.91 -6.52
C ARG A 3 -35.28 -3.32 -7.01
N VAL A 4 -34.27 -3.41 -6.14
CA VAL A 4 -32.81 -3.29 -6.43
C VAL A 4 -32.17 -1.88 -6.42
N THR A 5 -32.79 -0.81 -5.88
CA THR A 5 -32.07 0.48 -5.73
C THR A 5 -31.10 0.53 -4.54
N TRP A 6 -31.15 -0.45 -3.63
CA TRP A 6 -30.31 -0.49 -2.43
C TRP A 6 -28.95 -1.16 -2.65
N ILE A 7 -28.85 -2.14 -3.56
CA ILE A 7 -27.58 -2.82 -3.86
C ILE A 7 -26.51 -1.83 -4.35
N PRO A 8 -26.78 -0.96 -5.35
CA PRO A 8 -25.79 0.03 -5.78
C PRO A 8 -25.47 1.08 -4.72
N ALA A 9 -26.33 1.26 -3.71
CA ALA A 9 -26.07 2.16 -2.61
C ALA A 9 -25.12 1.54 -1.57
N ILE A 10 -25.33 0.26 -1.21
CA ILE A 10 -24.45 -0.47 -0.31
C ILE A 10 -23.08 -0.65 -0.94
N LEU A 11 -23.03 -1.07 -2.21
CA LEU A 11 -21.78 -1.20 -2.94
C LEU A 11 -21.03 0.14 -3.00
N PHE A 12 -21.70 1.27 -3.22
CA PHE A 12 -21.06 2.58 -3.14
C PHE A 12 -20.41 2.82 -1.78
N VAL A 13 -21.16 2.62 -0.69
CA VAL A 13 -20.64 2.81 0.68
C VAL A 13 -19.43 1.91 0.96
N LEU A 14 -19.45 0.66 0.50
CA LEU A 14 -18.32 -0.28 0.65
C LEU A 14 -17.14 0.03 -0.27
N SER A 15 -17.38 0.61 -1.46
CA SER A 15 -16.32 0.99 -2.38
C SER A 15 -15.52 2.21 -1.91
N VAL A 16 -16.09 3.09 -1.08
CA VAL A 16 -15.38 4.25 -0.52
C VAL A 16 -14.13 3.84 0.30
N PRO A 17 -14.22 2.99 1.35
CA PRO A 17 -13.04 2.59 2.10
C PRO A 17 -12.04 1.81 1.24
N VAL A 18 -12.53 0.94 0.34
CA VAL A 18 -11.66 0.20 -0.58
C VAL A 18 -10.86 1.18 -1.44
N PHE A 19 -11.52 2.16 -2.06
CA PHE A 19 -10.86 3.15 -2.90
C PHE A 19 -9.86 3.99 -2.10
N LEU A 20 -10.27 4.58 -0.97
CA LEU A 20 -9.42 5.47 -0.19
C LEU A 20 -8.16 4.76 0.34
N VAL A 21 -8.31 3.53 0.86
CA VAL A 21 -7.18 2.73 1.35
C VAL A 21 -6.26 2.35 0.20
N THR A 22 -6.81 1.76 -0.88
CA THR A 22 -5.98 1.29 -1.99
C THR A 22 -5.32 2.45 -2.75
N ALA A 23 -5.97 3.60 -2.89
CA ALA A 23 -5.38 4.81 -3.45
C ALA A 23 -4.24 5.35 -2.58
N SER A 24 -4.41 5.38 -1.25
CA SER A 24 -3.38 5.85 -0.31
C SER A 24 -2.17 4.91 -0.29
N VAL A 25 -2.39 3.59 -0.30
CA VAL A 25 -1.32 2.59 -0.42
C VAL A 25 -0.61 2.73 -1.76
N SER A 26 -1.35 2.84 -2.86
CA SER A 26 -0.78 3.02 -4.21
C SER A 26 0.08 4.28 -4.29
N TRP A 27 -0.37 5.38 -3.70
CA TRP A 27 0.41 6.61 -3.59
C TRP A 27 1.70 6.39 -2.79
N ALA A 28 1.61 5.75 -1.62
CA ALA A 28 2.76 5.51 -0.75
C ALA A 28 3.83 4.63 -1.43
N PHE A 29 3.43 3.57 -2.14
CA PHE A 29 4.35 2.72 -2.90
C PHE A 29 5.05 3.44 -4.05
N ASN A 30 4.43 4.47 -4.63
CA ASN A 30 4.99 5.15 -5.80
C ASN A 30 5.75 6.44 -5.46
N ASP A 31 5.57 6.99 -4.26
CA ASP A 31 6.23 8.22 -3.80
C ASP A 31 7.72 7.98 -3.47
N PRO A 32 8.68 8.55 -4.23
CA PRO A 32 10.10 8.46 -3.91
C PRO A 32 10.43 9.00 -2.51
N GLY A 33 9.64 9.96 -2.01
CA GLY A 33 9.82 10.57 -0.70
C GLY A 33 9.59 9.59 0.46
N VAL A 34 8.76 8.55 0.29
CA VAL A 34 8.62 7.47 1.29
C VAL A 34 9.95 6.78 1.50
N TYR A 35 10.55 6.31 0.41
CA TYR A 35 11.80 5.57 0.42
C TYR A 35 12.95 6.43 0.92
N HIS A 36 13.10 7.64 0.37
CA HIS A 36 14.23 8.50 0.74
C HIS A 36 14.21 8.88 2.23
N ARG A 37 13.06 9.33 2.75
CA ARG A 37 12.93 9.69 4.18
C ARG A 37 13.08 8.47 5.07
N GLY A 38 12.50 7.33 4.68
CA GLY A 38 12.65 6.08 5.42
C GLY A 38 14.11 5.63 5.50
N PHE A 39 14.81 5.61 4.36
CA PHE A 39 16.21 5.21 4.31
C PHE A 39 17.12 6.12 5.13
N GLN A 40 16.86 7.42 5.13
CA GLN A 40 17.57 8.37 6.00
C GLN A 40 17.24 8.17 7.47
N LYS A 41 15.95 8.10 7.83
CA LYS A 41 15.49 7.93 9.23
C LYS A 41 16.10 6.70 9.88
N TYR A 42 16.14 5.58 9.16
CA TYR A 42 16.68 4.31 9.66
C TYR A 42 18.18 4.14 9.39
N GLY A 43 18.85 5.14 8.83
CA GLY A 43 20.31 5.10 8.63
C GLY A 43 20.78 3.97 7.72
N ILE A 44 19.97 3.61 6.71
CA ILE A 44 20.18 2.41 5.88
C ILE A 44 21.52 2.42 5.18
N SER A 45 22.00 3.60 4.77
CA SER A 45 23.33 3.73 4.17
C SER A 45 24.45 3.25 5.11
N ARG A 46 24.36 3.57 6.40
CA ARG A 46 25.35 3.13 7.40
C ARG A 46 25.26 1.64 7.68
N THR A 47 24.05 1.08 7.69
CA THR A 47 23.82 -0.34 8.00
C THR A 47 24.24 -1.25 6.85
N THR A 48 24.00 -0.83 5.61
CA THR A 48 24.22 -1.67 4.41
C THR A 48 25.51 -1.36 3.68
N GLY A 49 26.13 -0.19 3.91
CA GLY A 49 27.28 0.26 3.12
C GLY A 49 26.94 0.75 1.72
N ILE A 50 25.64 0.89 1.39
CA ILE A 50 25.16 1.46 0.12
C ILE A 50 25.08 2.98 0.29
N THR A 51 25.56 3.75 -0.69
CA THR A 51 25.50 5.22 -0.59
C THR A 51 24.06 5.74 -0.69
N ASP A 52 23.77 6.93 -0.17
CA ASP A 52 22.43 7.53 -0.30
C ASP A 52 22.02 7.77 -1.77
N ALA A 53 22.99 7.98 -2.66
CA ALA A 53 22.73 8.11 -4.09
C ALA A 53 22.30 6.77 -4.70
N ASP A 54 23.03 5.70 -4.38
CA ASP A 54 22.73 4.34 -4.81
C ASP A 54 21.40 3.84 -4.21
N LEU A 55 21.09 4.19 -2.96
CA LEU A 55 19.81 3.87 -2.33
C LEU A 55 18.62 4.55 -3.04
N ARG A 56 18.80 5.77 -3.59
CA ARG A 56 17.76 6.39 -4.42
C ARG A 56 17.54 5.64 -5.72
N GLN A 57 18.60 5.10 -6.33
CA GLN A 57 18.49 4.22 -7.49
C GLN A 57 17.77 2.92 -7.12
N VAL A 58 18.18 2.24 -6.05
CA VAL A 58 17.53 1.02 -5.53
C VAL A 58 16.04 1.24 -5.29
N ALA A 59 15.65 2.37 -4.68
CA ALA A 59 14.25 2.73 -4.52
C ALA A 59 13.52 2.99 -5.86
N GLY A 60 14.22 3.53 -6.85
CA GLY A 60 13.73 3.67 -8.22
C GLY A 60 13.47 2.30 -8.87
N ASP A 61 14.44 1.40 -8.79
CA ASP A 61 14.38 0.06 -9.37
C ASP A 61 13.26 -0.77 -8.73
N LEU A 62 13.09 -0.72 -7.40
CA LEU A 62 12.00 -1.39 -6.70
C LEU A 62 10.62 -0.85 -7.10
N ARG A 63 10.46 0.47 -7.22
CA ARG A 63 9.20 1.07 -7.71
C ARG A 63 8.95 0.69 -9.18
N GLY A 64 9.99 0.72 -10.01
CA GLY A 64 9.91 0.28 -11.40
C GLY A 64 9.50 -1.19 -11.52
N TYR A 65 10.03 -2.05 -10.67
CA TYR A 65 9.67 -3.47 -10.60
C TYR A 65 8.19 -3.67 -10.31
N PHE A 66 7.63 -2.94 -9.33
CA PHE A 66 6.20 -3.02 -9.02
C PHE A 66 5.28 -2.48 -10.12
N ASN A 67 5.79 -1.65 -11.04
CA ASN A 67 5.01 -1.03 -12.11
C ASN A 67 5.33 -1.58 -13.51
N SER A 68 6.06 -2.69 -13.60
CA SER A 68 6.44 -3.32 -14.86
C SER A 68 6.09 -4.80 -14.91
N ARG A 69 6.28 -5.42 -16.08
CA ARG A 69 6.18 -6.89 -16.24
C ARG A 69 7.50 -7.63 -15.95
N GLN A 70 8.54 -6.91 -15.51
CA GLN A 70 9.86 -7.50 -15.27
C GLN A 70 9.82 -8.49 -14.11
N GLU A 71 10.27 -9.72 -14.35
CA GLU A 71 10.55 -10.74 -13.34
C GLU A 71 11.73 -11.61 -13.83
N PRO A 72 12.64 -12.06 -12.93
CA PRO A 72 12.66 -11.82 -11.48
C PRO A 72 13.05 -10.38 -11.10
N LEU A 73 12.93 -10.04 -9.81
CA LEU A 73 13.51 -8.81 -9.28
C LEU A 73 15.05 -8.90 -9.41
N ALA A 74 15.64 -7.93 -10.10
CA ALA A 74 17.08 -7.84 -10.28
C ALA A 74 17.52 -6.41 -9.94
N VAL A 75 18.14 -6.24 -8.78
CA VAL A 75 18.68 -4.96 -8.32
C VAL A 75 20.17 -5.15 -8.03
N VAL A 76 20.98 -4.41 -8.77
CA VAL A 76 22.44 -4.39 -8.65
C VAL A 76 22.84 -3.01 -8.18
N THR A 77 23.68 -2.95 -7.16
CA THR A 77 24.15 -1.69 -6.59
C THR A 77 25.54 -1.85 -5.97
N ARG A 78 26.15 -0.75 -5.55
CA ARG A 78 27.47 -0.74 -4.91
C ARG A 78 27.32 -0.83 -3.41
N VAL A 79 27.91 -1.88 -2.83
CA VAL A 79 28.01 -2.11 -1.39
C VAL A 79 29.47 -1.94 -1.00
N TYR A 80 29.77 -0.94 -0.16
CA TYR A 80 31.15 -0.57 0.19
C TYR A 80 32.05 -0.36 -1.06
N GLY A 81 31.47 0.16 -2.15
CA GLY A 81 32.16 0.40 -3.42
C GLY A 81 32.20 -0.77 -4.39
N THR A 82 31.81 -1.98 -3.98
CA THR A 82 31.79 -3.17 -4.84
C THR A 82 30.40 -3.40 -5.42
N GLU A 83 30.31 -3.52 -6.74
CA GLU A 83 29.04 -3.77 -7.44
C GLU A 83 28.59 -5.23 -7.27
N GLN A 84 27.37 -5.42 -6.76
CA GLN A 84 26.79 -6.75 -6.55
C GLN A 84 25.26 -6.71 -6.54
N ALA A 85 24.64 -7.86 -6.81
CA ALA A 85 23.21 -8.06 -6.56
C ALA A 85 22.97 -8.20 -5.04
N ILE A 86 21.97 -7.49 -4.52
CA ILE A 86 21.74 -7.41 -3.07
C ILE A 86 20.69 -8.39 -2.54
N PHE A 87 19.80 -8.90 -3.39
CA PHE A 87 18.73 -9.82 -2.96
C PHE A 87 19.09 -11.28 -3.22
N LYS A 88 18.93 -12.13 -2.21
CA LYS A 88 19.05 -13.58 -2.30
C LYS A 88 17.84 -14.18 -3.03
N PRO A 89 17.94 -15.43 -3.53
CA PRO A 89 16.82 -16.09 -4.22
C PRO A 89 15.50 -16.12 -3.44
N ARG A 90 15.56 -16.34 -2.11
CA ARG A 90 14.37 -16.33 -1.24
C ARG A 90 13.70 -14.94 -1.18
N GLU A 91 14.49 -13.88 -1.08
CA GLU A 91 13.99 -12.50 -1.07
C GLU A 91 13.35 -12.12 -2.41
N VAL A 92 13.94 -12.59 -3.52
CA VAL A 92 13.38 -12.41 -4.87
C VAL A 92 12.02 -13.11 -5.03
N LEU A 93 11.90 -14.35 -4.52
CA LEU A 93 10.62 -15.08 -4.52
C LEU A 93 9.56 -14.36 -3.67
N HIS A 94 9.94 -13.89 -2.49
CA HIS A 94 9.04 -13.11 -1.64
C HIS A 94 8.61 -11.80 -2.33
N MET A 95 9.53 -11.10 -3.00
CA MET A 95 9.20 -9.88 -3.73
C MET A 95 8.27 -10.12 -4.93
N ALA A 96 8.30 -11.31 -5.54
CA ALA A 96 7.31 -11.70 -6.55
C ALA A 96 5.91 -11.87 -5.93
N ASP A 97 5.79 -12.43 -4.73
CA ASP A 97 4.52 -12.47 -3.98
C ASP A 97 4.02 -11.05 -3.66
N VAL A 98 4.91 -10.18 -3.14
CA VAL A 98 4.59 -8.79 -2.82
C VAL A 98 4.15 -8.03 -4.08
N LYS A 99 4.80 -8.25 -5.22
CA LYS A 99 4.42 -7.63 -6.49
C LYS A 99 3.01 -8.01 -6.91
N ARG A 100 2.63 -9.29 -6.81
CA ARG A 100 1.25 -9.72 -7.08
C ARG A 100 0.25 -9.02 -6.15
N LEU A 101 0.57 -8.90 -4.86
CA LEU A 101 -0.28 -8.22 -3.90
C LEU A 101 -0.44 -6.72 -4.23
N VAL A 102 0.65 -6.02 -4.55
CA VAL A 102 0.63 -4.61 -4.97
C VAL A 102 -0.17 -4.41 -6.26
N GLN A 103 -0.03 -5.31 -7.24
CA GLN A 103 -0.83 -5.27 -8.47
C GLN A 103 -2.33 -5.43 -8.19
N TRP A 104 -2.73 -6.31 -7.26
CA TRP A 104 -4.12 -6.41 -6.82
C TRP A 104 -4.61 -5.14 -6.14
N VAL A 105 -3.78 -4.46 -5.35
CA VAL A 105 -4.11 -3.15 -4.78
C VAL A 105 -4.38 -2.13 -5.88
N TYR A 106 -3.58 -2.09 -6.95
CA TYR A 106 -3.79 -1.21 -8.08
C TYR A 106 -5.09 -1.50 -8.84
N VAL A 107 -5.39 -2.78 -9.07
CA VAL A 107 -6.65 -3.21 -9.70
C VAL A 107 -7.85 -2.81 -8.84
N LEU A 108 -7.81 -3.04 -7.53
CA LEU A 108 -8.89 -2.67 -6.62
C LEU A 108 -9.09 -1.15 -6.56
N CYS A 109 -8.00 -0.37 -6.55
CA CYS A 109 -8.05 1.09 -6.65
C CYS A 109 -8.79 1.53 -7.92
N LEU A 110 -8.39 1.00 -9.08
CA LEU A 110 -8.99 1.35 -10.36
C LEU A 110 -10.47 0.96 -10.42
N VAL A 111 -10.81 -0.30 -10.08
CA VAL A 111 -12.18 -0.81 -10.17
C VAL A 111 -13.11 -0.06 -9.21
N SER A 112 -12.70 0.16 -7.97
CA SER A 112 -13.51 0.91 -7.00
C SER A 112 -13.67 2.37 -7.41
N GLY A 113 -12.61 3.02 -7.91
CA GLY A 113 -12.65 4.39 -8.42
C GLY A 113 -13.59 4.54 -9.62
N VAL A 114 -13.44 3.67 -10.64
CA VAL A 114 -14.33 3.65 -11.82
C VAL A 114 -15.78 3.42 -11.40
N TYR A 115 -16.03 2.51 -10.46
CA TYR A 115 -17.37 2.26 -9.95
C TYR A 115 -17.98 3.49 -9.26
N LEU A 116 -17.23 4.15 -8.37
CA LEU A 116 -17.68 5.36 -7.67
C LEU A 116 -17.98 6.49 -8.66
N LEU A 117 -17.13 6.69 -9.66
CA LEU A 117 -17.32 7.68 -10.71
C LEU A 117 -18.54 7.37 -11.58
N ALA A 118 -18.67 6.14 -12.06
CA ALA A 118 -19.80 5.71 -12.90
C ALA A 118 -21.13 5.82 -12.16
N ASN A 119 -21.19 5.40 -10.89
CA ASN A 119 -22.39 5.50 -10.07
C ASN A 119 -22.81 6.96 -9.85
N THR A 120 -21.82 7.84 -9.64
CA THR A 120 -22.04 9.27 -9.44
C THR A 120 -22.55 9.93 -10.72
N ALA A 121 -21.87 9.70 -11.85
CA ALA A 121 -22.24 10.26 -13.16
C ALA A 121 -23.65 9.83 -13.59
N TRP A 122 -23.94 8.52 -13.52
CA TRP A 122 -25.25 7.97 -13.85
C TRP A 122 -26.38 8.60 -13.01
N GLY A 123 -26.14 8.77 -11.70
CA GLY A 123 -27.14 9.32 -10.80
C GLY A 123 -27.42 10.81 -11.01
N LEU A 124 -26.39 11.59 -11.34
CA LEU A 124 -26.52 13.02 -11.62
C LEU A 124 -27.27 13.29 -12.93
N ASP A 125 -27.00 12.50 -13.98
CA ASP A 125 -27.71 12.59 -15.26
C ASP A 125 -29.20 12.22 -15.12
N SER A 126 -29.49 11.22 -14.28
CA SER A 126 -30.84 10.65 -14.22
C SER A 126 -31.85 11.46 -13.38
N ARG A 127 -31.44 12.19 -12.31
CA ARG A 127 -32.43 12.73 -11.31
C ARG A 127 -31.94 13.94 -10.49
N ARG A 128 -32.75 15.02 -10.46
CA ARG A 128 -32.58 16.19 -9.55
C ARG A 128 -32.54 15.87 -8.05
N ARG A 129 -33.06 14.71 -7.60
CA ARG A 129 -33.04 14.26 -6.18
C ARG A 129 -31.87 13.31 -5.85
N PHE A 130 -30.90 13.13 -6.74
CA PHE A 130 -29.76 12.24 -6.50
C PHE A 130 -28.71 12.84 -5.56
N VAL A 131 -28.46 14.16 -5.63
CA VAL A 131 -27.42 14.85 -4.84
C VAL A 131 -27.56 14.60 -3.33
N PRO A 132 -28.73 14.74 -2.69
CA PRO A 132 -28.86 14.45 -1.26
C PRO A 132 -28.65 12.97 -0.90
N ARG A 133 -28.92 12.04 -1.84
CA ARG A 133 -28.68 10.61 -1.64
C ARG A 133 -27.20 10.28 -1.76
N LEU A 134 -26.51 10.90 -2.72
CA LEU A 134 -25.07 10.78 -2.89
C LEU A 134 -24.34 11.31 -1.64
N ALA A 135 -24.69 12.50 -1.16
CA ALA A 135 -24.11 13.08 0.05
C ALA A 135 -24.22 12.12 1.25
N ARG A 136 -25.40 11.50 1.44
CA ARG A 136 -25.59 10.49 2.49
C ARG A 136 -24.71 9.25 2.31
N ARG A 137 -24.54 8.76 1.09
CA ARG A 137 -23.68 7.60 0.80
C ARG A 137 -22.21 7.92 1.04
N VAL A 138 -21.77 9.12 0.66
CA VAL A 138 -20.41 9.61 0.95
C VAL A 138 -20.20 9.72 2.46
N LEU A 139 -21.15 10.28 3.21
CA LEU A 139 -21.06 10.35 4.68
C LEU A 139 -20.97 8.97 5.33
N TRP A 140 -21.81 8.00 4.91
CA TRP A 140 -21.72 6.63 5.44
C TRP A 140 -20.43 5.93 5.04
N GLY A 141 -19.97 6.10 3.80
CA GLY A 141 -18.71 5.54 3.32
C GLY A 141 -17.51 6.13 4.05
N GLY A 142 -17.47 7.46 4.22
CA GLY A 142 -16.46 8.17 4.99
C GLY A 142 -16.47 7.77 6.46
N GLY A 143 -17.64 7.74 7.11
CA GLY A 143 -17.77 7.29 8.49
C GLY A 143 -17.31 5.84 8.72
N LEU A 144 -17.67 4.93 7.80
CA LEU A 144 -17.17 3.54 7.81
C LEU A 144 -15.65 3.50 7.64
N THR A 145 -15.11 4.31 6.72
CA THR A 145 -13.67 4.38 6.46
C THR A 145 -12.90 4.88 7.68
N LEU A 146 -13.37 5.96 8.31
CA LEU A 146 -12.79 6.50 9.53
C LEU A 146 -12.82 5.46 10.66
N GLY A 147 -13.95 4.79 10.88
CA GLY A 147 -14.07 3.74 11.89
C GLY A 147 -13.05 2.60 11.70
N LEU A 148 -12.93 2.09 10.47
CA LEU A 148 -12.00 1.01 10.14
C LEU A 148 -10.54 1.44 10.29
N VAL A 149 -10.17 2.59 9.74
CA VAL A 149 -8.78 3.04 9.70
C VAL A 149 -8.29 3.55 11.05
N VAL A 150 -9.15 4.18 11.85
CA VAL A 150 -8.81 4.52 13.24
C VAL A 150 -8.60 3.25 14.07
N ALA A 151 -9.44 2.23 13.90
CA ALA A 151 -9.23 0.95 14.59
C ALA A 151 -7.90 0.28 14.22
N VAL A 152 -7.57 0.22 12.92
CA VAL A 152 -6.29 -0.31 12.45
C VAL A 152 -5.11 0.55 12.95
N GLY A 153 -5.24 1.87 12.91
CA GLY A 153 -4.23 2.81 13.38
C GLY A 153 -3.95 2.64 14.88
N LEU A 154 -4.98 2.56 15.71
CA LEU A 154 -4.84 2.34 17.16
C LEU A 154 -4.16 0.99 17.45
N PHE A 155 -4.55 -0.08 16.76
CA PHE A 155 -3.91 -1.38 16.93
C PHE A 155 -2.43 -1.37 16.51
N ALA A 156 -2.10 -0.65 15.43
CA ALA A 156 -0.73 -0.47 14.98
C ALA A 156 0.12 0.30 16.01
N LEU A 157 -0.44 1.27 16.73
CA LEU A 157 0.30 2.01 17.77
C LEU A 157 0.71 1.14 18.97
N THR A 158 -0.07 0.11 19.30
CA THR A 158 0.17 -0.73 20.48
C THR A 158 0.78 -2.10 20.15
N GLY A 159 0.69 -2.56 18.91
CA GLY A 159 1.00 -3.95 18.55
C GLY A 159 1.41 -4.15 17.10
N PHE A 160 2.20 -3.22 16.54
CA PHE A 160 2.62 -3.29 15.14
C PHE A 160 3.29 -4.61 14.76
N ASP A 161 4.12 -5.18 15.64
CA ASP A 161 4.82 -6.45 15.41
C ASP A 161 3.83 -7.59 15.14
N SER A 162 2.78 -7.67 15.96
CA SER A 162 1.71 -8.65 15.79
C SER A 162 0.88 -8.38 14.53
N LEU A 163 0.64 -7.10 14.21
CA LEU A 163 -0.07 -6.72 12.98
C LEU A 163 0.73 -7.12 11.74
N PHE A 164 2.03 -6.84 11.73
CA PHE A 164 2.94 -7.16 10.64
C PHE A 164 3.06 -8.67 10.44
N LEU A 165 3.20 -9.45 11.51
CA LEU A 165 3.21 -10.91 11.44
C LEU A 165 1.91 -11.47 10.86
N LYS A 166 0.75 -11.04 11.39
CA LYS A 166 -0.56 -11.52 10.91
C LYS A 166 -0.80 -11.14 9.45
N PHE A 167 -0.35 -9.95 9.04
CA PHE A 167 -0.43 -9.53 7.64
C PHE A 167 0.32 -10.53 6.73
N HIS A 168 1.53 -10.95 7.09
CA HIS A 168 2.28 -11.92 6.29
C HIS A 168 1.60 -13.29 6.26
N GLN A 169 1.12 -13.77 7.42
CA GLN A 169 0.40 -15.05 7.52
C GLN A 169 -0.90 -15.09 6.69
N VAL A 170 -1.59 -13.97 6.56
CA VAL A 170 -2.81 -13.85 5.75
C VAL A 170 -2.49 -13.65 4.28
N SER A 171 -1.43 -12.91 3.96
CA SER A 171 -1.11 -12.52 2.58
C SER A 171 -0.34 -13.59 1.82
N PHE A 172 0.41 -14.45 2.52
CA PHE A 172 1.33 -15.41 1.92
C PHE A 172 1.14 -16.80 2.51
N ALA A 173 0.89 -17.78 1.63
CA ALA A 173 0.70 -19.18 2.01
C ALA A 173 2.01 -19.98 2.11
N ASN A 174 3.14 -19.37 1.77
CA ASN A 174 4.48 -19.95 1.83
C ASN A 174 5.31 -19.30 2.95
N ASP A 175 6.58 -19.69 3.08
CA ASP A 175 7.48 -19.22 4.11
C ASP A 175 8.53 -18.20 3.60
N PHE A 176 8.53 -17.81 2.31
CA PHE A 176 9.57 -16.98 1.71
C PHE A 176 9.76 -15.62 2.39
N TRP A 177 8.73 -15.12 3.08
CA TRP A 177 8.76 -13.89 3.87
C TRP A 177 9.49 -14.03 5.22
N LEU A 178 9.79 -15.25 5.69
CA LEU A 178 10.66 -15.48 6.84
C LEU A 178 12.11 -15.28 6.42
N LEU A 179 12.63 -14.10 6.71
CA LEU A 179 13.96 -13.61 6.35
C LEU A 179 14.81 -13.33 7.60
N ASP A 180 16.12 -13.33 7.44
CA ASP A 180 17.09 -13.06 8.52
C ASP A 180 17.48 -11.57 8.53
N PRO A 181 17.10 -10.80 9.57
CA PRO A 181 17.40 -9.37 9.67
C PRO A 181 18.89 -9.04 9.77
N ARG A 182 19.76 -10.05 9.95
CA ARG A 182 21.22 -9.86 9.99
C ARG A 182 21.88 -9.91 8.62
N THR A 183 21.25 -10.56 7.64
CA THR A 183 21.91 -10.88 6.37
C THR A 183 21.06 -10.64 5.12
N ASP A 184 19.74 -10.50 5.25
CA ASP A 184 18.84 -10.31 4.11
C ASP A 184 18.62 -8.82 3.87
N TYR A 185 19.04 -8.33 2.70
CA TYR A 185 19.01 -6.91 2.35
C TYR A 185 17.60 -6.33 2.36
N LEU A 186 16.57 -7.12 2.06
CA LEU A 186 15.18 -6.68 2.07
C LEU A 186 14.77 -6.20 3.47
N LEU A 187 15.15 -6.92 4.53
CA LEU A 187 14.91 -6.50 5.91
C LEU A 187 15.85 -5.37 6.35
N LEU A 188 17.09 -5.36 5.85
CA LEU A 188 18.01 -4.25 6.13
C LEU A 188 17.55 -2.94 5.49
N LEU A 189 16.99 -2.97 4.28
CA LEU A 189 16.46 -1.80 3.57
C LEU A 189 15.11 -1.35 4.15
N PHE A 190 14.25 -2.31 4.49
CA PHE A 190 12.90 -2.06 4.99
C PHE A 190 12.70 -2.66 6.38
N PRO A 191 13.40 -2.10 7.40
CA PRO A 191 13.22 -2.56 8.77
C PRO A 191 11.76 -2.32 9.20
N GLN A 192 11.29 -3.06 10.20
CA GLN A 192 9.89 -3.02 10.61
C GLN A 192 9.37 -1.60 10.92
N GLY A 193 10.22 -0.73 11.49
CA GLY A 193 9.89 0.67 11.72
C GLY A 193 9.55 1.45 10.43
N PHE A 194 10.20 1.14 9.31
CA PHE A 194 9.87 1.72 8.01
C PHE A 194 8.41 1.42 7.64
N TRP A 195 7.98 0.16 7.80
CA TRP A 195 6.62 -0.23 7.50
C TRP A 195 5.61 0.38 8.47
N PHE A 196 5.96 0.55 9.75
CA PHE A 196 5.13 1.28 10.70
C PHE A 196 4.89 2.73 10.24
N ASP A 197 5.94 3.44 9.84
CA ASP A 197 5.83 4.81 9.34
C ASP A 197 4.97 4.89 8.06
N VAL A 198 5.12 3.92 7.15
CA VAL A 198 4.28 3.82 5.95
C VAL A 198 2.81 3.56 6.32
N THR A 199 2.54 2.65 7.26
CA THR A 199 1.18 2.39 7.74
C THR A 199 0.56 3.65 8.36
N MET A 200 1.29 4.37 9.21
CA MET A 200 0.80 5.63 9.80
C MET A 200 0.55 6.70 8.74
N ARG A 201 1.40 6.79 7.72
CA ARG A 201 1.17 7.71 6.60
C ARG A 201 -0.09 7.35 5.82
N VAL A 202 -0.33 6.08 5.55
CA VAL A 202 -1.56 5.61 4.90
C VAL A 202 -2.78 5.94 5.76
N VAL A 203 -2.73 5.71 7.07
CA VAL A 203 -3.79 6.09 8.01
C VAL A 203 -4.12 7.58 7.90
N VAL A 204 -3.11 8.45 7.92
CA VAL A 204 -3.29 9.91 7.80
C VAL A 204 -3.91 10.29 6.46
N LEU A 205 -3.42 9.74 5.35
CA LEU A 205 -3.95 10.02 4.01
C LEU A 205 -5.42 9.59 3.87
N VAL A 206 -5.78 8.42 4.41
CA VAL A 206 -7.14 7.91 4.37
C VAL A 206 -8.07 8.75 5.24
N VAL A 207 -7.65 9.13 6.45
CA VAL A 207 -8.42 10.02 7.33
C VAL A 207 -8.66 11.36 6.66
N ALA A 208 -7.63 11.95 6.04
CA ALA A 208 -7.76 13.21 5.30
C ALA A 208 -8.69 13.11 4.08
N GLY A 209 -8.70 11.96 3.39
CA GLY A 209 -9.60 11.71 2.25
C GLY A 209 -11.03 11.32 2.63
N ALA A 210 -11.26 10.89 3.88
CA ALA A 210 -12.57 10.49 4.38
C ALA A 210 -13.32 11.61 5.15
N ALA A 211 -12.58 12.66 5.56
CA ALA A 211 -13.11 13.87 6.20
C ALA A 211 -13.63 14.88 5.18
#